data_AF-A0A380EH63-F1
#
_entry.id   AF-A0A380EH63-F1
#
_cell.length_a   1.000
_cell.length_b   1.000
_cell.length_c   1.000
_cell.angle_alpha   90.00
_cell.angle_beta   90.00
_cell.angle_gamma   90.00
#
_symmetry.space_group_name_H-M   'P 1'
#
loop_
_entity.id
_entity.type
_entity.pdbx_description
1 polymer ?
#
loop_
_entity_poly.entity_id
_entity_poly.type
_entity_poly.pdbx_seq_one_letter_code
_entity_poly.pdbx_strand_id
1 'polypeptide(L)'
;MKKTLGCLLLIMLLVVAGCSFGGNHKLSSKKSEESKQETVKKESEEEKDPDLEKYEEIEKKMKGIKDAPSLDKLDPLMTEKSFTNSKGIQGWKDYKELMGKVELADYRFTKDSKGSSIKDVDAFFKGKKGIKRKVIETHDDVKQVDYWYVDPDGKKIGNSNTPVFYAEIMTKYKDGKLVYASVEPGSYVIHKDDAIKYDDYSKLKKLSQLTKLDHPKPVPYSVAQIKSFGVPLTSVSFMTHGSKDTKDEVLPALAYFTFHQKIMKTSLIQIQKF
;
A
#
# COMPACT_ATOMS: atom_id res chain seq x y z
N MET A 1 -11.85 16.74 -9.12
CA MET A 1 -11.31 15.51 -9.75
C MET A 1 -9.78 15.42 -9.81
N LYS A 2 -9.02 16.54 -9.84
CA LYS A 2 -7.53 16.53 -9.84
C LYS A 2 -6.89 15.92 -8.58
N LYS A 3 -7.41 16.23 -7.37
CA LYS A 3 -6.82 15.77 -6.09
C LYS A 3 -6.78 14.24 -5.93
N THR A 4 -7.86 13.55 -6.33
CA THR A 4 -7.97 12.08 -6.23
C THR A 4 -7.23 11.34 -7.34
N LEU A 5 -6.72 12.02 -8.38
CA LEU A 5 -5.83 11.42 -9.38
C LEU A 5 -4.38 11.43 -8.87
N GLY A 6 -3.99 12.49 -8.15
CA GLY A 6 -2.69 12.56 -7.47
C GLY A 6 -2.50 11.48 -6.38
N CYS A 7 -3.56 11.12 -5.64
CA CYS A 7 -3.48 10.05 -4.63
C CYS A 7 -3.27 8.65 -5.25
N LEU A 8 -3.81 8.40 -6.46
CA LEU A 8 -3.64 7.13 -7.16
C LEU A 8 -2.21 6.91 -7.62
N LEU A 9 -1.59 7.93 -8.21
CA LEU A 9 -0.17 7.88 -8.58
C LEU A 9 0.72 7.67 -7.36
N LEU A 10 0.33 8.22 -6.21
CA LEU A 10 1.07 8.08 -4.96
C LEU A 10 0.97 6.68 -4.35
N ILE A 11 -0.22 6.07 -4.37
CA ILE A 11 -0.38 4.65 -3.99
C ILE A 11 0.41 3.76 -4.94
N MET A 12 0.36 4.01 -6.25
CA MET A 12 1.13 3.24 -7.22
C MET A 12 2.65 3.39 -7.00
N LEU A 13 3.16 4.58 -6.71
CA LEU A 13 4.60 4.78 -6.37
C LEU A 13 4.98 4.05 -5.08
N LEU A 14 4.11 4.09 -4.05
CA LEU A 14 4.38 3.40 -2.78
C LEU A 14 4.29 1.88 -2.91
N VAL A 15 3.40 1.33 -3.75
CA VAL A 15 3.32 -0.12 -4.02
C VAL A 15 4.47 -0.58 -4.92
N VAL A 16 4.79 0.15 -5.99
CA VAL A 16 5.83 -0.25 -6.97
C VAL A 16 7.23 -0.21 -6.36
N ALA A 17 7.50 0.65 -5.38
CA ALA A 17 8.76 0.61 -4.62
C ALA A 17 8.94 -0.70 -3.80
N GLY A 18 7.88 -1.50 -3.63
CA GLY A 18 7.92 -2.85 -3.03
C GLY A 18 8.29 -3.97 -4.02
N CYS A 19 8.17 -3.74 -5.33
CA CYS A 19 8.54 -4.70 -6.38
C CYS A 19 10.04 -4.64 -6.70
N SER A 20 10.93 -4.73 -5.71
CA SER A 20 12.37 -4.90 -5.99
C SER A 20 12.74 -6.38 -6.01
N PHE A 21 12.56 -7.01 -7.16
CA PHE A 21 13.41 -8.14 -7.54
C PHE A 21 14.82 -7.57 -7.74
N GLY A 22 15.80 -8.17 -7.07
CA GLY A 22 17.16 -7.65 -6.95
C GLY A 22 17.81 -7.33 -8.30
N GLY A 23 18.19 -6.07 -8.47
CA GLY A 23 19.01 -5.59 -9.57
C GLY A 23 19.85 -4.42 -9.09
N ASN A 24 21.11 -4.70 -8.78
CA ASN A 24 22.11 -3.69 -8.46
C ASN A 24 22.25 -2.74 -9.66
N HIS A 25 21.85 -1.47 -9.52
CA HIS A 25 22.30 -0.43 -10.45
C HIS A 25 22.75 0.81 -9.68
N LYS A 26 24.07 0.89 -9.52
CA LYS A 26 24.78 2.13 -9.18
C LYS A 26 24.44 3.18 -10.23
N LEU A 27 23.89 4.32 -9.81
CA LEU A 27 23.95 5.56 -10.57
C LEU A 27 24.63 6.65 -9.73
N SER A 28 25.91 6.80 -10.07
CA SER A 28 26.83 7.92 -9.91
C SER A 28 26.29 9.23 -9.30
N SER A 29 26.92 9.60 -8.18
CA SER A 29 26.97 10.93 -7.56
C SER A 29 27.55 12.04 -8.45
N LYS A 30 27.06 13.27 -8.26
CA LYS A 30 27.76 14.59 -8.30
C LYS A 30 26.68 15.68 -8.09
N LYS A 31 26.85 16.79 -7.38
CA LYS A 31 27.99 17.44 -6.72
C LYS A 31 27.40 18.44 -5.69
N SER A 32 28.10 18.63 -4.57
CA SER A 32 27.86 19.62 -3.52
C SER A 32 28.10 21.06 -3.98
N GLU A 33 27.39 22.02 -3.41
CA GLU A 33 27.86 23.40 -3.23
C GLU A 33 27.31 23.99 -1.92
N GLU A 34 28.22 24.58 -1.14
CA GLU A 34 28.04 25.13 0.22
C GLU A 34 27.64 26.62 0.22
N SER A 35 27.21 27.06 1.41
CA SER A 35 27.28 28.42 1.99
C SER A 35 26.04 29.31 1.78
N LYS A 36 25.56 30.12 2.74
CA LYS A 36 26.12 30.67 4.00
C LYS A 36 25.03 30.79 5.07
N GLN A 37 25.45 30.68 6.34
CA GLN A 37 24.72 31.16 7.51
C GLN A 37 24.66 32.70 7.50
N GLU A 38 23.46 33.26 7.61
CA GLU A 38 23.25 34.61 8.13
C GLU A 38 22.32 34.52 9.34
N THR A 39 22.81 35.03 10.46
CA THR A 39 22.11 35.01 11.75
C THR A 39 21.32 36.30 11.85
N VAL A 40 19.99 36.23 11.80
CA VAL A 40 19.13 37.37 12.11
C VAL A 40 18.18 36.95 13.23
N LYS A 41 18.31 37.62 14.38
CA LYS A 41 17.35 37.56 15.49
C LYS A 41 15.98 38.02 14.98
N LYS A 42 14.96 37.18 15.10
CA LYS A 42 13.56 37.59 14.96
C LYS A 42 12.78 37.17 16.20
N GLU A 43 12.11 38.16 16.77
CA GLU A 43 11.19 38.03 17.89
C GLU A 43 10.08 37.03 17.53
N SER A 44 9.70 36.22 18.52
CA SER A 44 8.72 35.15 18.41
C SER A 44 7.31 35.73 18.38
N GLU A 45 6.83 36.06 17.19
CA GLU A 45 5.42 35.92 16.86
C GLU A 45 5.23 34.46 16.37
N GLU A 46 4.29 33.72 16.97
CA GLU A 46 3.89 32.41 16.46
C GLU A 46 3.30 32.59 15.05
N GLU A 47 4.16 32.54 14.05
CA GLU A 47 3.79 32.51 12.64
C GLU A 47 3.02 31.22 12.41
N LYS A 48 1.68 31.32 12.31
CA LYS A 48 0.82 30.17 12.05
C LYS A 48 1.19 29.58 10.70
N ASP A 49 1.57 28.30 10.70
CA ASP A 49 1.91 27.58 9.48
C ASP A 49 0.67 27.51 8.54
N PRO A 50 0.72 28.11 7.34
CA PRO A 50 -0.41 28.09 6.41
C PRO A 50 -0.79 26.68 5.94
N ASP A 51 0.11 25.68 6.03
CA ASP A 51 -0.23 24.29 5.74
C ASP A 51 -1.00 23.61 6.89
N LEU A 52 -0.79 24.03 8.15
CA LEU A 52 -1.54 23.55 9.32
C LEU A 52 -2.99 24.03 9.30
N GLU A 53 -3.24 25.32 9.05
CA GLU A 53 -4.61 25.87 8.96
C GLU A 53 -5.41 25.18 7.86
N LYS A 54 -4.75 24.91 6.73
CA LYS A 54 -5.31 24.18 5.60
C LYS A 54 -5.57 22.71 5.93
N TYR A 55 -4.70 22.05 6.69
CA TYR A 55 -4.94 20.68 7.16
C TYR A 55 -6.13 20.63 8.12
N GLU A 56 -6.21 21.52 9.11
CA GLU A 56 -7.35 21.58 10.03
C GLU A 56 -8.68 21.81 9.31
N GLU A 57 -8.69 22.70 8.32
CA GLU A 57 -9.89 22.96 7.52
C GLU A 57 -10.30 21.72 6.72
N ILE A 58 -9.33 21.02 6.13
CA ILE A 58 -9.57 19.75 5.44
C ILE A 58 -10.08 18.69 6.43
N GLU A 59 -9.44 18.53 7.58
CA GLU A 59 -9.82 17.55 8.59
C GLU A 59 -11.23 17.84 9.12
N LYS A 60 -11.58 19.09 9.40
CA LYS A 60 -12.94 19.53 9.76
C LYS A 60 -13.95 19.21 8.65
N LYS A 61 -13.61 19.45 7.39
CA LYS A 61 -14.47 19.11 6.23
C LYS A 61 -14.66 17.60 6.04
N MET A 62 -13.65 16.80 6.40
CA MET A 62 -13.70 15.34 6.31
C MET A 62 -14.27 14.70 7.59
N LYS A 63 -14.40 15.45 8.69
CA LYS A 63 -14.98 14.99 9.96
C LYS A 63 -16.43 14.57 9.73
N GLY A 64 -16.70 13.27 9.87
CA GLY A 64 -18.02 12.67 9.62
C GLY A 64 -18.15 11.96 8.27
N ILE A 65 -17.15 12.03 7.40
CA ILE A 65 -16.99 11.04 6.33
C ILE A 65 -16.57 9.74 7.02
N LYS A 66 -17.46 8.74 6.97
CA LYS A 66 -17.18 7.41 7.54
C LYS A 66 -15.90 6.84 6.89
N ASP A 67 -15.19 5.99 7.62
CA ASP A 67 -13.90 5.46 7.18
C ASP A 67 -13.96 4.73 5.83
N ALA A 68 -12.77 4.48 5.27
CA ALA A 68 -12.59 3.61 4.11
C ALA A 68 -13.36 2.28 4.27
N PRO A 69 -13.72 1.57 3.18
CA PRO A 69 -14.50 0.35 3.31
C PRO A 69 -13.85 -0.61 4.31
N SER A 70 -14.64 -1.11 5.27
CA SER A 70 -14.15 -2.09 6.24
C SER A 70 -13.47 -3.25 5.53
N LEU A 71 -12.29 -3.61 6.04
CA LEU A 71 -11.50 -4.73 5.54
C LEU A 71 -12.30 -6.05 5.56
N ASP A 72 -13.27 -6.21 6.46
CA ASP A 72 -14.12 -7.41 6.52
C ASP A 72 -14.95 -7.62 5.24
N LYS A 73 -15.23 -6.55 4.49
CA LYS A 73 -15.91 -6.67 3.19
C LYS A 73 -15.05 -7.40 2.15
N LEU A 74 -13.75 -7.51 2.38
CA LEU A 74 -12.82 -8.22 1.51
C LEU A 74 -12.65 -9.70 1.88
N ASP A 75 -13.11 -10.13 3.06
CA ASP A 75 -12.98 -11.53 3.51
C ASP A 75 -13.43 -12.58 2.49
N PRO A 76 -14.53 -12.39 1.72
CA PRO A 76 -14.94 -13.35 0.69
C PRO A 76 -13.92 -13.58 -0.44
N LEU A 77 -12.96 -12.66 -0.60
CA LEU A 77 -11.89 -12.69 -1.59
C LEU A 77 -10.54 -13.14 -1.01
N MET A 78 -10.41 -13.24 0.31
CA MET A 78 -9.14 -13.57 1.00
C MET A 78 -9.08 -15.06 1.25
N THR A 79 -8.55 -15.80 0.28
CA THR A 79 -8.44 -17.26 0.29
C THR A 79 -6.99 -17.69 0.24
N GLU A 80 -6.72 -19.00 0.41
CA GLU A 80 -5.36 -19.53 0.22
C GLU A 80 -4.83 -19.29 -1.19
N LYS A 81 -5.70 -19.06 -2.18
CA LYS A 81 -5.29 -18.63 -3.52
C LYS A 81 -4.71 -17.21 -3.54
N SER A 82 -5.23 -16.32 -2.69
CA SER A 82 -4.81 -14.91 -2.58
C SER A 82 -3.50 -14.76 -1.81
N PHE A 83 -3.26 -15.62 -0.81
CA PHE A 83 -2.09 -15.54 0.06
C PHE A 83 -1.19 -16.79 0.02
N THR A 84 -1.37 -17.60 -1.00
CA THR A 84 -0.60 -18.82 -1.34
C THR A 84 -0.70 -19.97 -0.32
N ASN A 85 -0.93 -19.72 0.97
CA ASN A 85 -1.03 -20.73 2.01
C ASN A 85 -1.80 -20.22 3.26
N SER A 86 -2.04 -21.12 4.21
CA SER A 86 -2.71 -20.83 5.49
C SER A 86 -1.96 -19.85 6.39
N LYS A 87 -0.63 -19.77 6.30
CA LYS A 87 0.17 -18.75 7.02
C LYS A 87 -0.06 -17.36 6.46
N GLY A 88 -0.21 -17.23 5.14
CA GLY A 88 -0.58 -15.99 4.50
C GLY A 88 -1.99 -15.53 4.88
N ILE A 89 -2.93 -16.45 5.07
CA ILE A 89 -4.25 -16.13 5.66
C ILE A 89 -4.12 -15.58 7.08
N GLN A 90 -3.16 -16.06 7.89
CA GLN A 90 -2.88 -15.44 9.19
C GLN A 90 -2.36 -14.00 9.03
N GLY A 91 -1.54 -13.75 8.01
CA GLY A 91 -1.13 -12.39 7.64
C GLY A 91 -2.30 -11.45 7.38
N TRP A 92 -3.33 -11.90 6.66
CA TRP A 92 -4.57 -11.14 6.47
C TRP A 92 -5.28 -10.82 7.79
N LYS A 93 -5.45 -11.82 8.66
CA LYS A 93 -6.12 -11.64 9.97
C LYS A 93 -5.38 -10.62 10.84
N ASP A 94 -4.07 -10.77 10.93
CA ASP A 94 -3.22 -9.89 11.71
C ASP A 94 -3.16 -8.47 11.10
N TYR A 95 -3.20 -8.34 9.77
CA TYR A 95 -3.31 -7.04 9.11
C TYR A 95 -4.59 -6.32 9.51
N LYS A 96 -5.75 -7.00 9.46
CA LYS A 96 -7.02 -6.40 9.93
C LYS A 96 -6.96 -5.97 11.39
N GLU A 97 -6.41 -6.82 12.25
CA GLU A 97 -6.27 -6.52 13.68
C GLU A 97 -5.32 -5.34 13.93
N LEU A 98 -4.18 -5.29 13.23
CA LEU A 98 -3.22 -4.20 13.29
C LEU A 98 -3.89 -2.88 12.90
N MET A 99 -4.58 -2.85 11.76
CA MET A 99 -5.23 -1.64 11.23
C MET A 99 -6.40 -1.16 12.11
N GLY A 100 -6.96 -2.01 12.97
CA GLY A 100 -7.91 -1.61 14.00
C GLY A 100 -7.26 -0.97 15.24
N LYS A 101 -5.94 -1.04 15.38
CA LYS A 101 -5.17 -0.54 16.55
C LYS A 101 -4.27 0.65 16.23
N VAL A 102 -3.81 0.78 14.98
CA VAL A 102 -2.88 1.82 14.57
C VAL A 102 -3.58 2.94 13.80
N GLU A 103 -2.99 4.13 13.81
CA GLU A 103 -3.47 5.30 13.10
C GLU A 103 -2.54 5.65 11.92
N LEU A 104 -3.12 5.83 10.74
CA LEU A 104 -2.40 6.33 9.56
C LEU A 104 -2.34 7.85 9.59
N ALA A 105 -1.12 8.40 9.62
CA ALA A 105 -0.86 9.80 9.34
C ALA A 105 -1.27 10.14 7.90
N ASP A 106 -1.67 11.39 7.70
CA ASP A 106 -1.93 11.89 6.37
C ASP A 106 -0.60 12.08 5.64
N TYR A 107 -0.39 11.32 4.58
CA TYR A 107 0.86 11.34 3.82
C TYR A 107 1.28 12.76 3.40
N ARG A 108 0.32 13.63 3.05
CA ARG A 108 0.58 15.00 2.57
C ARG A 108 0.83 16.00 3.69
N PHE A 109 0.31 15.72 4.88
CA PHE A 109 0.36 16.60 6.05
C PHE A 109 0.96 15.84 7.23
N THR A 110 2.10 15.19 6.99
CA THR A 110 2.72 14.24 7.92
C THR A 110 3.21 14.92 9.19
N LYS A 111 3.70 16.15 9.09
CA LYS A 111 4.11 16.96 10.24
C LYS A 111 2.93 17.26 11.18
N ASP A 112 1.77 17.60 10.60
CA ASP A 112 0.60 18.10 11.33
C ASP A 112 -0.38 17.00 11.76
N SER A 113 -0.41 15.88 11.04
CA SER A 113 -1.33 14.78 11.33
C SER A 113 -0.80 13.83 12.40
N LYS A 114 -1.72 13.22 13.16
CA LYS A 114 -1.41 12.11 14.07
C LYS A 114 -1.16 10.84 13.29
N GLY A 115 -0.30 9.97 13.80
CA GLY A 115 -0.08 8.63 13.25
C GLY A 115 0.79 7.79 14.16
N SER A 116 0.62 6.48 14.08
CA SER A 116 1.37 5.51 14.88
C SER A 116 2.84 5.49 14.48
N SER A 117 3.71 5.19 15.43
CA SER A 117 5.14 5.04 15.21
C SER A 117 5.52 3.61 14.83
N ILE A 118 6.78 3.42 14.41
CA ILE A 118 7.36 2.08 14.24
C ILE A 118 7.25 1.26 15.53
N LYS A 119 7.40 1.90 16.71
CA LYS A 119 7.32 1.22 18.01
C LYS A 119 5.93 0.68 18.29
N ASP A 120 4.89 1.40 17.89
CA ASP A 120 3.50 0.99 18.09
C ASP A 120 3.17 -0.24 17.22
N VAL A 121 3.65 -0.24 15.97
CA VAL A 121 3.51 -1.39 15.07
C VAL A 121 4.36 -2.57 15.55
N ASP A 122 5.61 -2.35 15.97
CA ASP A 122 6.48 -3.40 16.53
C ASP A 122 5.89 -4.03 17.78
N ALA A 123 5.21 -3.24 18.63
CA ALA A 123 4.54 -3.74 19.82
C ALA A 123 3.41 -4.72 19.48
N PHE A 124 2.69 -4.52 18.38
CA PHE A 124 1.67 -5.47 17.91
C PHE A 124 2.26 -6.84 17.54
N PHE A 125 3.44 -6.85 16.91
CA PHE A 125 4.09 -8.09 16.47
C PHE A 125 4.93 -8.77 17.56
N LYS A 126 5.18 -8.09 18.67
CA LYS A 126 5.99 -8.60 19.77
C LYS A 126 5.40 -9.92 20.32
N GLY A 127 6.23 -10.98 20.29
CA GLY A 127 5.86 -12.30 20.80
C GLY A 127 5.07 -13.19 19.84
N LYS A 128 4.66 -12.68 18.67
CA LYS A 128 4.04 -13.52 17.62
C LYS A 128 5.10 -14.43 17.00
N LYS A 129 4.83 -15.74 16.95
CA LYS A 129 5.76 -16.76 16.45
C LYS A 129 5.71 -16.87 14.92
N GLY A 130 6.87 -17.08 14.30
CA GLY A 130 6.97 -17.33 12.85
C GLY A 130 6.86 -16.08 11.98
N ILE A 131 6.96 -14.89 12.58
CA ILE A 131 6.98 -13.61 11.86
C ILE A 131 8.42 -13.08 11.86
N LYS A 132 8.95 -12.77 10.68
CA LYS A 132 10.27 -12.13 10.53
C LYS A 132 10.10 -10.64 10.24
N ARG A 133 10.77 -9.81 11.01
CA ARG A 133 10.82 -8.37 10.77
C ARG A 133 12.01 -8.02 9.88
N LYS A 134 11.80 -7.17 8.88
CA LYS A 134 12.85 -6.67 8.01
C LYS A 134 12.71 -5.16 7.86
N VAL A 135 13.79 -4.42 8.08
CA VAL A 135 13.85 -2.99 7.75
C VAL A 135 14.41 -2.88 6.34
N ILE A 136 13.75 -2.08 5.50
CA ILE A 136 14.24 -1.76 4.17
C ILE A 136 14.65 -0.29 4.15
N GLU A 137 15.91 -0.07 3.78
CA GLU A 137 16.41 1.26 3.46
C GLU A 137 15.81 1.67 2.13
N THR A 138 14.92 2.65 2.16
CA THR A 138 14.38 3.28 0.96
C THR A 138 15.13 4.59 0.71
N HIS A 139 15.21 4.99 -0.55
CA HIS A 139 15.58 6.36 -0.91
C HIS A 139 14.40 7.28 -0.51
N ASP A 140 14.70 8.54 -0.18
CA ASP A 140 13.78 9.54 0.38
C ASP A 140 13.58 9.48 1.91
N ASP A 141 12.84 10.45 2.45
CA ASP A 141 12.49 10.65 3.86
C ASP A 141 11.49 9.62 4.42
N VAL A 142 11.28 8.53 3.69
CA VAL A 142 10.38 7.43 4.03
C VAL A 142 11.22 6.24 4.48
N LYS A 143 10.77 5.53 5.52
CA LYS A 143 11.33 4.26 5.99
C LYS A 143 10.33 3.15 5.76
N GLN A 144 10.79 1.96 5.40
CA GLN A 144 9.93 0.78 5.26
C GLN A 144 10.30 -0.31 6.28
N VAL A 145 9.28 -0.95 6.84
CA VAL A 145 9.41 -2.13 7.71
C VAL A 145 8.40 -3.19 7.28
N ASP A 146 8.90 -4.38 6.99
CA ASP A 146 8.10 -5.52 6.55
C ASP A 146 8.04 -6.58 7.65
N TYR A 147 6.87 -7.21 7.78
CA TYR A 147 6.61 -8.32 8.69
C TYR A 147 6.18 -9.54 7.89
N TRP A 148 7.11 -10.48 7.73
CA TRP A 148 6.99 -11.64 6.87
C TRP A 148 6.43 -12.85 7.62
N TYR A 149 5.31 -13.36 7.14
CA TYR A 149 4.71 -14.64 7.49
C TYR A 149 5.35 -15.70 6.62
N VAL A 150 6.48 -16.23 7.10
CA VAL A 150 7.27 -17.20 6.33
C VAL A 150 6.64 -18.58 6.42
N ASP A 151 6.56 -19.27 5.29
CA ASP A 151 6.11 -20.66 5.23
C ASP A 151 7.00 -21.55 6.13
N PRO A 152 6.43 -22.39 7.02
CA PRO A 152 7.20 -23.30 7.87
C PRO A 152 8.11 -24.25 7.11
N ASP A 153 7.81 -24.55 5.84
CA ASP A 153 8.67 -25.40 4.99
C ASP A 153 10.07 -24.78 4.77
N GLY A 154 10.22 -23.46 5.00
CA GLY A 154 11.52 -22.79 5.04
C GLY A 154 12.28 -22.80 3.71
N LYS A 155 11.65 -23.21 2.61
CA LYS A 155 12.25 -23.22 1.27
C LYS A 155 12.70 -21.80 0.92
N LYS A 156 13.91 -21.68 0.37
CA LYS A 156 14.51 -20.42 -0.06
C LYS A 156 14.67 -20.39 -1.57
N ILE A 157 14.62 -19.19 -2.15
CA ILE A 157 14.85 -19.00 -3.58
C ILE A 157 16.35 -19.15 -3.85
N GLY A 158 16.73 -20.27 -4.50
CA GLY A 158 18.13 -20.59 -4.79
C GLY A 158 19.00 -20.51 -3.53
N ASN A 159 20.13 -19.80 -3.63
CA ASN A 159 21.07 -19.57 -2.53
C ASN A 159 20.78 -18.28 -1.74
N SER A 160 19.63 -17.62 -1.96
CA SER A 160 19.28 -16.38 -1.25
C SER A 160 18.75 -16.65 0.16
N ASN A 161 18.64 -15.61 0.99
CA ASN A 161 17.92 -15.67 2.27
C ASN A 161 16.41 -15.37 2.13
N THR A 162 15.93 -15.18 0.91
CA THR A 162 14.53 -14.89 0.62
C THR A 162 13.74 -16.19 0.62
N PRO A 163 12.66 -16.30 1.43
CA PRO A 163 11.81 -17.48 1.40
C PRO A 163 11.07 -17.57 0.05
N VAL A 164 10.87 -18.79 -0.45
CA VAL A 164 10.12 -19.04 -1.69
C VAL A 164 8.68 -18.55 -1.55
N PHE A 165 8.08 -18.77 -0.39
CA PHE A 165 6.73 -18.32 -0.09
C PHE A 165 6.67 -17.61 1.26
N TYR A 166 6.07 -16.43 1.23
CA TYR A 166 5.71 -15.67 2.41
C TYR A 166 4.53 -14.76 2.07
N ALA A 167 3.75 -14.38 3.07
CA ALA A 167 2.97 -13.15 3.00
C ALA A 167 3.69 -12.06 3.79
N GLU A 168 3.50 -10.81 3.41
CA GLU A 168 4.08 -9.67 4.10
C GLU A 168 3.01 -8.66 4.47
N ILE A 169 3.16 -8.12 5.68
CA ILE A 169 2.59 -6.83 6.03
C ILE A 169 3.71 -5.80 5.85
N MET A 170 3.58 -4.94 4.87
CA MET A 170 4.52 -3.85 4.61
C MET A 170 4.00 -2.57 5.26
N THR A 171 4.88 -1.85 5.94
CA THR A 171 4.55 -0.57 6.58
C THR A 171 5.56 0.48 6.17
N LYS A 172 5.08 1.70 5.87
CA LYS A 172 5.95 2.84 5.53
C LYS A 172 5.72 4.01 6.47
N TYR A 173 6.81 4.67 6.82
CA TYR A 173 6.84 5.73 7.82
C TYR A 173 7.51 6.95 7.25
N LYS A 174 6.90 8.11 7.43
CA LYS A 174 7.47 9.41 7.07
C LYS A 174 7.38 10.32 8.29
N ASP A 175 8.45 11.05 8.58
CA ASP A 175 8.57 11.85 9.82
C ASP A 175 8.32 11.02 11.10
N GLY A 176 8.69 9.74 11.07
CA GLY A 176 8.49 8.80 12.18
C GLY A 176 7.06 8.28 12.36
N LYS A 177 6.11 8.67 11.49
CA LYS A 177 4.69 8.31 11.56
C LYS A 177 4.31 7.36 10.43
N LEU A 178 3.47 6.37 10.72
CA LEU A 178 2.93 5.39 9.79
C LEU A 178 2.03 6.11 8.77
N VAL A 179 2.40 6.08 7.50
CA VAL A 179 1.64 6.73 6.41
C VAL A 179 0.99 5.73 5.47
N TYR A 180 1.45 4.48 5.49
CA TYR A 180 0.99 3.44 4.58
C TYR A 180 1.16 2.07 5.23
N ALA A 181 0.19 1.20 5.01
CA ALA A 181 0.30 -0.22 5.30
C ALA A 181 -0.31 -1.04 4.17
N SER A 182 0.29 -2.18 3.84
CA SER A 182 -0.30 -3.17 2.94
C SER A 182 -0.13 -4.58 3.48
N VAL A 183 -0.92 -5.49 2.92
CA VAL A 183 -0.75 -6.93 3.06
C VAL A 183 -0.83 -7.59 1.69
N GLU A 184 0.15 -8.42 1.41
CA GLU A 184 0.35 -9.01 0.09
C GLU A 184 1.20 -10.29 0.18
N PRO A 185 1.08 -11.25 -0.75
CA PRO A 185 2.02 -12.37 -0.83
C PRO A 185 3.35 -11.88 -1.43
N GLY A 186 4.46 -12.24 -0.80
CA GLY A 186 5.80 -11.80 -1.19
C GLY A 186 6.38 -12.51 -2.42
N SER A 187 5.77 -13.63 -2.84
CA SER A 187 6.01 -14.24 -4.14
C SER A 187 4.68 -14.58 -4.77
N TYR A 188 4.49 -14.07 -5.99
CA TYR A 188 3.27 -14.25 -6.76
C TYR A 188 3.50 -15.27 -7.86
N VAL A 189 2.58 -16.23 -7.99
CA VAL A 189 2.40 -16.94 -9.24
C VAL A 189 1.20 -16.29 -9.92
N ILE A 190 1.45 -15.64 -11.05
CA ILE A 190 0.38 -15.02 -11.84
C ILE A 190 -0.25 -16.11 -12.70
N HIS A 191 -1.52 -16.42 -12.42
CA HIS A 191 -2.33 -17.29 -13.27
C HIS A 191 -3.17 -16.44 -14.22
N LYS A 192 -3.03 -16.65 -15.54
CA LYS A 192 -3.81 -15.91 -16.55
C LYS A 192 -5.32 -16.10 -16.36
N ASP A 193 -5.72 -17.27 -15.88
CA ASP A 193 -7.14 -17.62 -15.65
C ASP A 193 -7.78 -16.80 -14.51
N ASP A 194 -6.96 -16.14 -13.68
CA ASP A 194 -7.44 -15.25 -12.62
C ASP A 194 -7.73 -13.83 -13.12
N ALA A 195 -7.34 -13.51 -14.36
CA ALA A 195 -7.46 -12.17 -14.89
C ALA A 195 -8.92 -11.82 -15.22
N ILE A 196 -9.42 -10.74 -14.63
CA ILE A 196 -10.76 -10.22 -14.89
C ILE A 196 -10.78 -9.53 -16.26
N LYS A 197 -11.81 -9.78 -17.08
CA LYS A 197 -11.95 -9.14 -18.39
C LYS A 197 -12.34 -7.66 -18.25
N TYR A 198 -11.91 -6.85 -19.22
CA TYR A 198 -12.22 -5.41 -19.26
C TYR A 198 -13.72 -5.11 -19.10
N ASP A 199 -14.56 -5.85 -19.83
CA ASP A 199 -16.01 -5.63 -19.82
C ASP A 199 -16.65 -5.92 -18.46
N ASP A 200 -16.02 -6.73 -17.62
CA ASP A 200 -16.51 -7.05 -16.29
C ASP A 200 -16.03 -6.01 -15.29
N TYR A 201 -14.73 -5.70 -15.28
CA TYR A 201 -14.19 -4.80 -14.28
C TYR A 201 -14.48 -3.31 -14.55
N SER A 202 -14.68 -2.90 -15.80
CA SER A 202 -15.02 -1.51 -16.17
C SER A 202 -16.40 -1.06 -15.65
N LYS A 203 -17.30 -2.03 -15.41
CA LYS A 203 -18.65 -1.84 -14.88
C LYS A 203 -18.68 -1.76 -13.36
N LEU A 204 -17.62 -2.20 -12.68
CA LEU A 204 -17.51 -2.08 -11.23
C LEU A 204 -17.53 -0.60 -10.84
N LYS A 205 -18.28 -0.27 -9.79
CA LYS A 205 -18.37 1.07 -9.17
C LYS A 205 -18.26 1.02 -7.65
N LYS A 206 -18.42 -0.16 -7.05
CA LYS A 206 -18.43 -0.37 -5.61
C LYS A 206 -17.72 -1.67 -5.26
N LEU A 207 -17.11 -1.72 -4.07
CA LEU A 207 -16.46 -2.92 -3.54
C LEU A 207 -17.41 -4.13 -3.51
N SER A 208 -18.69 -3.93 -3.18
CA SER A 208 -19.67 -5.02 -3.12
C SER A 208 -19.96 -5.69 -4.47
N GLN A 209 -19.67 -5.03 -5.59
CA GLN A 209 -19.83 -5.61 -6.92
C GLN A 209 -18.63 -6.49 -7.25
N LEU A 210 -17.43 -6.05 -6.88
CA LEU A 210 -16.20 -6.81 -7.03
C LEU A 210 -16.27 -8.13 -6.24
N THR A 211 -16.76 -8.10 -5.00
CA THR A 211 -16.88 -9.31 -4.16
C THR A 211 -17.94 -10.30 -4.64
N LYS A 212 -18.77 -9.92 -5.62
CA LYS A 212 -19.85 -10.75 -6.21
C LYS A 212 -19.52 -11.22 -7.63
N LEU A 213 -18.33 -10.92 -8.14
CA LEU A 213 -17.87 -11.48 -9.40
C LEU A 213 -17.50 -12.94 -9.17
N ASP A 214 -18.10 -13.84 -9.95
CA ASP A 214 -17.88 -15.29 -9.81
C ASP A 214 -17.06 -15.89 -10.98
N HIS A 215 -16.89 -15.15 -12.10
CA HIS A 215 -16.23 -15.65 -13.31
C HIS A 215 -15.30 -14.63 -13.99
N PRO A 216 -13.97 -14.73 -13.78
CA PRO A 216 -13.34 -15.47 -12.69
C PRO A 216 -13.65 -14.80 -11.34
N LYS A 217 -13.67 -15.59 -10.26
CA LYS A 217 -13.70 -15.03 -8.92
C LYS A 217 -12.42 -14.22 -8.69
N PRO A 218 -12.51 -12.92 -8.36
CA PRO A 218 -11.33 -12.07 -8.20
C PRO A 218 -10.38 -12.61 -7.13
N VAL A 219 -9.09 -12.70 -7.47
CA VAL A 219 -8.01 -13.04 -6.53
C VAL A 219 -7.23 -11.76 -6.23
N PRO A 220 -7.33 -11.20 -5.00
CA PRO A 220 -6.54 -10.05 -4.60
C PRO A 220 -5.04 -10.38 -4.56
N TYR A 221 -4.22 -9.48 -5.10
CA TYR A 221 -2.76 -9.56 -5.02
C TYR A 221 -2.23 -8.66 -3.91
N SER A 222 -2.91 -7.58 -3.57
CA SER A 222 -2.55 -6.76 -2.41
C SER A 222 -3.76 -5.99 -1.90
N VAL A 223 -3.76 -5.74 -0.60
CA VAL A 223 -4.64 -4.76 0.04
C VAL A 223 -3.77 -3.72 0.69
N ALA A 224 -4.00 -2.45 0.39
CA ALA A 224 -3.22 -1.33 0.89
C ALA A 224 -4.12 -0.24 1.46
N GLN A 225 -3.68 0.42 2.53
CA GLN A 225 -4.34 1.57 3.13
C GLN A 225 -3.40 2.76 3.27
N ILE A 226 -3.93 3.94 2.95
CA ILE A 226 -3.25 5.23 3.08
C ILE A 226 -4.27 6.29 3.47
N LYS A 227 -3.85 7.31 4.22
CA LYS A 227 -4.60 8.55 4.38
C LYS A 227 -3.92 9.65 3.57
N SER A 228 -4.67 10.34 2.72
CA SER A 228 -4.13 11.48 1.95
C SER A 228 -5.19 12.56 1.74
N PHE A 229 -4.84 13.81 2.00
CA PHE A 229 -5.74 14.97 1.91
C PHE A 229 -7.00 14.85 2.78
N GLY A 230 -6.85 14.33 3.99
CA GLY A 230 -7.90 14.01 4.96
C GLY A 230 -8.70 12.77 4.59
N VAL A 231 -8.39 12.10 3.47
CA VAL A 231 -9.20 11.00 2.93
C VAL A 231 -8.53 9.66 3.20
N PRO A 232 -9.15 8.77 4.00
CA PRO A 232 -8.70 7.39 4.11
C PRO A 232 -9.07 6.63 2.82
N LEU A 233 -8.12 5.87 2.29
CA LEU A 233 -8.24 5.11 1.06
C LEU A 233 -7.84 3.66 1.33
N THR A 234 -8.62 2.73 0.79
CA THR A 234 -8.24 1.31 0.68
C THR A 234 -8.07 0.99 -0.78
N SER A 235 -6.93 0.42 -1.17
CA SER A 235 -6.67 -0.06 -2.53
C SER A 235 -6.58 -1.58 -2.52
N VAL A 236 -7.20 -2.22 -3.51
CA VAL A 236 -7.09 -3.67 -3.70
C VAL A 236 -6.67 -3.95 -5.12
N SER A 237 -5.65 -4.78 -5.30
CA SER A 237 -5.11 -5.10 -6.62
C SER A 237 -5.58 -6.45 -7.13
N PHE A 238 -5.87 -6.55 -8.43
CA PHE A 238 -6.30 -7.76 -9.12
C PHE A 238 -5.67 -7.85 -10.50
N MET A 239 -5.50 -9.07 -11.00
CA MET A 239 -5.10 -9.27 -12.39
C MET A 239 -6.25 -8.97 -13.35
N THR A 240 -5.93 -8.32 -14.46
CA THR A 240 -6.87 -8.05 -15.56
C THR A 240 -6.23 -8.30 -16.92
N HIS A 241 -7.08 -8.51 -17.93
CA HIS A 241 -6.67 -8.68 -19.33
C HIS A 241 -6.27 -7.35 -20.03
N GLY A 242 -5.97 -6.29 -19.28
CA GLY A 242 -5.67 -4.98 -19.86
C GLY A 242 -6.92 -4.19 -20.27
N SER A 243 -6.76 -3.19 -21.15
CA SER A 243 -7.81 -2.23 -21.53
C SER A 243 -8.68 -2.74 -22.68
N LYS A 244 -9.72 -1.97 -23.05
CA LYS A 244 -10.61 -2.28 -24.18
C LYS A 244 -9.85 -2.48 -25.52
N ASP A 245 -8.71 -1.81 -25.67
CA ASP A 245 -7.97 -1.71 -26.93
C ASP A 245 -6.79 -2.71 -27.01
N THR A 246 -6.53 -3.47 -25.94
CA THR A 246 -5.52 -4.53 -25.99
C THR A 246 -6.11 -5.76 -26.66
N LYS A 247 -5.69 -6.02 -27.91
CA LYS A 247 -5.94 -7.30 -28.60
C LYS A 247 -5.47 -8.46 -27.71
N ASP A 248 -6.13 -9.61 -27.79
CA ASP A 248 -6.08 -10.79 -26.90
C ASP A 248 -4.68 -11.39 -26.56
N GLU A 249 -3.57 -10.76 -26.97
CA GLU A 249 -2.19 -11.19 -26.75
C GLU A 249 -1.42 -10.38 -25.69
N VAL A 250 -2.02 -9.35 -25.06
CA VAL A 250 -1.26 -8.46 -24.15
C VAL A 250 -1.19 -9.00 -22.71
N LEU A 251 0.00 -8.81 -22.13
CA LEU A 251 0.43 -9.15 -20.77
C LEU A 251 -0.64 -8.83 -19.73
N PRO A 252 -0.90 -9.75 -18.76
CA PRO A 252 -1.85 -9.49 -17.71
C PRO A 252 -1.41 -8.25 -16.91
N ALA A 253 -2.34 -7.32 -16.68
CA ALA A 253 -2.10 -6.06 -16.00
C ALA A 253 -2.56 -6.16 -14.55
N LEU A 254 -1.84 -5.51 -13.64
CA LEU A 254 -2.26 -5.39 -12.25
C LEU A 254 -3.13 -4.14 -12.11
N ALA A 255 -4.42 -4.33 -11.88
CA ALA A 255 -5.39 -3.27 -11.70
C ALA A 255 -5.58 -2.95 -10.22
N TYR A 256 -5.44 -1.69 -9.84
CA TYR A 256 -5.67 -1.18 -8.49
C TYR A 256 -7.04 -0.53 -8.42
N PHE A 257 -7.92 -1.10 -7.61
CA PHE A 257 -9.23 -0.54 -7.28
C PHE A 257 -9.11 0.19 -5.96
N THR A 258 -9.06 1.52 -6.03
CA THR A 258 -9.00 2.38 -4.85
C THR A 258 -10.39 2.83 -4.47
N PHE A 259 -10.76 2.51 -3.24
CA PHE A 259 -12.07 2.76 -2.66
C PHE A 259 -12.01 3.91 -1.66
N HIS A 260 -12.89 4.88 -1.91
CA HIS A 260 -13.40 5.81 -0.92
C HIS A 260 -14.94 5.69 -0.92
N GLN A 261 -15.61 5.97 0.19
CA GLN A 261 -17.05 5.74 0.44
C GLN A 261 -18.03 5.94 -0.73
N LYS A 262 -17.74 6.89 -1.64
CA LYS A 262 -18.59 7.25 -2.79
C LYS A 262 -17.91 7.07 -4.15
N ILE A 263 -16.63 6.73 -4.19
CA ILE A 263 -15.82 6.74 -5.41
C ILE A 263 -14.94 5.48 -5.41
N MET A 264 -15.18 4.64 -6.41
CA MET A 264 -14.20 3.63 -6.82
C MET A 264 -13.46 4.20 -8.02
N LYS A 265 -12.13 4.22 -7.94
CA LYS A 265 -11.28 4.49 -9.09
C LYS A 265 -10.46 3.26 -9.42
N THR A 266 -10.29 3.01 -10.71
CA THR A 266 -9.43 1.95 -11.22
C THR A 266 -8.20 2.58 -11.85
N SER A 267 -7.04 2.05 -11.54
CA SER A 267 -5.77 2.36 -12.22
C SER A 267 -5.14 1.06 -12.68
N LEU A 268 -4.44 1.09 -13.81
CA LEU A 268 -3.80 -0.08 -14.39
C LEU A 268 -2.29 0.13 -14.40
N ILE A 269 -1.56 -0.85 -13.86
CA ILE A 269 -0.12 -0.97 -14.08
C ILE A 269 0.08 -2.16 -15.03
N GLN A 270 0.61 -1.87 -16.22
CA GLN A 270 1.05 -2.94 -17.11
C GLN A 270 2.28 -3.59 -16.50
N ILE A 271 2.23 -4.89 -16.28
CA ILE A 271 3.40 -5.67 -15.87
C ILE A 271 4.29 -5.76 -17.10
N GLN A 272 5.40 -5.02 -17.11
CA GLN A 272 6.41 -5.15 -18.16
C GLN A 272 7.01 -6.56 -18.08
N LYS A 273 7.31 -7.18 -19.24
CA LYS A 273 8.03 -8.46 -19.30
C LYS A 273 9.32 -8.34 -18.50
N PHE A 274 9.46 -9.15 -17.46
CA PHE A 274 10.76 -9.48 -16.87
C PHE A 274 11.42 -10.59 -17.69
#